data_AF-A0A768PIG9-F1
#
_entry.id   AF-A0A768PIG9-F1
#
_cell.length_a   1.000
_cell.length_b   1.000
_cell.length_c   1.000
_cell.angle_alpha   90.00
_cell.angle_beta   90.00
_cell.angle_gamma   90.00
#
_symmetry.space_group_name_H-M   'P 1'
#
loop_
_entity.id
_entity.type
_entity.pdbx_description
1 polymer ?
#
loop_
_entity_poly.entity_id
_entity_poly.type
_entity_poly.pdbx_seq_one_letter_code
_entity_poly.pdbx_strand_id
1 'polypeptide(L)'
;MPFKKLSRRTFLTASSALAFLHTPFARALPARQIVKINDYNPHDWIASFKQAFSEGQTVVVPAGFVCENINTGIFIPPGKTLHILGSLRGNGRGRFVLQDGSQVTGEKGGRMHNITLDVRGSDCIIKGLAMSGFGPVTQIYIGGKNKRVMRNLTIDNLTVSHANYAILRQGFHNQIIGANITNCKFSDLQGDAIEWNVAINDRDILISDHVIERINCTNGKINWGIGIGLAGSTYDNNYPENQAVKNFVVANITGSDCRQLIHVENGKHFVIRNIKARNITPDFSKKAGIDNATVAIYGCDNFVIDNIEMINSAGMLIGYGVIKGKYLSIPQNFRVNDIQLDNTHLAYKLRGIQISAGNAVSFVALTNIEMKRASLELHNKPQHLFMRNINVMQESSVGPALSMNFDMRKDVRGVFMAKKETLLSLANVHAVNEKGQSSVDIDRINHHIVNVEKINFRLPERRE
;
A
#
# COMPACT_ATOMS: atom_id res chain seq x y z
N MET A 1 60.60 -52.94 20.32
CA MET A 1 59.55 -52.74 19.30
C MET A 1 58.46 -53.80 19.49
N PRO A 2 57.15 -53.50 19.34
CA PRO A 2 56.47 -52.23 19.50
C PRO A 2 55.35 -52.27 20.57
N PHE A 3 55.20 -51.13 21.25
CA PHE A 3 53.98 -50.74 21.96
C PHE A 3 52.79 -50.69 20.98
N LYS A 4 51.72 -51.44 21.25
CA LYS A 4 50.43 -51.21 20.58
C LYS A 4 49.71 -50.04 21.27
N LYS A 5 49.63 -48.91 20.56
CA LYS A 5 48.80 -47.75 20.90
C LYS A 5 47.33 -48.17 21.01
N LEU A 6 46.74 -48.04 22.19
CA LEU A 6 45.29 -48.07 22.37
C LEU A 6 44.69 -46.81 21.72
N SER A 7 43.83 -46.99 20.72
CA SER A 7 43.19 -45.89 19.99
C SER A 7 41.99 -45.33 20.77
N ARG A 8 41.70 -44.03 20.58
CA ARG A 8 40.61 -43.23 21.18
C ARG A 8 39.18 -43.78 21.04
N ARG A 9 38.97 -44.93 20.41
CA ARG A 9 37.65 -45.55 20.21
C ARG A 9 37.23 -46.55 21.29
N THR A 10 38.12 -46.95 22.19
CA THR A 10 37.79 -47.92 23.26
C THR A 10 37.45 -47.27 24.61
N PHE A 11 37.43 -45.94 24.70
CA PHE A 11 37.10 -45.18 25.93
C PHE A 11 35.70 -44.56 25.93
N LEU A 12 34.90 -44.76 24.86
CA LEU A 12 33.58 -44.14 24.69
C LEU A 12 32.39 -45.11 24.85
N THR A 13 32.63 -46.36 25.24
CA THR A 13 31.58 -47.38 25.42
C THR A 13 31.38 -47.85 26.86
N ALA A 14 31.97 -47.16 27.84
CA ALA A 14 31.86 -47.51 29.27
C ALA A 14 31.38 -46.35 30.16
N SER A 15 30.74 -45.33 29.57
CA SER A 15 30.13 -44.21 30.33
C SER A 15 28.63 -44.02 30.03
N SER A 16 28.00 -44.99 29.33
CA SER A 16 26.62 -44.89 28.86
C SER A 16 25.59 -45.58 29.77
N ALA A 17 25.99 -46.05 30.95
CA ALA A 17 25.15 -46.95 31.77
C ALA A 17 24.69 -46.39 33.12
N LEU A 18 25.00 -45.13 33.49
CA LEU A 18 24.63 -44.56 34.80
C LEU A 18 24.37 -43.05 34.70
N ALA A 19 23.32 -42.65 33.96
CA ALA A 19 22.75 -41.30 34.02
C ALA A 19 21.27 -41.25 33.55
N PHE A 20 20.51 -42.33 33.71
CA PHE A 20 19.09 -42.42 33.31
C PHE A 20 18.14 -42.62 34.50
N LEU A 21 18.43 -41.99 35.63
CA LEU A 21 17.49 -41.90 36.75
C LEU A 21 17.38 -40.43 37.18
N HIS A 22 16.13 -39.94 37.19
CA HIS A 22 15.66 -38.57 37.43
C HIS A 22 15.53 -37.64 36.21
N THR A 23 14.63 -37.99 35.29
CA THR A 23 13.76 -36.98 34.68
C THR A 23 12.49 -36.88 35.52
N PRO A 24 12.17 -35.74 36.16
CA PRO A 24 10.81 -35.51 36.58
C PRO A 24 9.98 -35.42 35.29
N PHE A 25 9.10 -36.40 35.08
CA PHE A 25 7.96 -36.21 34.19
C PHE A 25 7.12 -35.08 34.81
N ALA A 26 7.46 -33.83 34.46
CA ALA A 26 6.55 -32.73 34.59
C ALA A 26 5.37 -33.05 33.68
N ARG A 27 4.31 -33.61 34.26
CA ARG A 27 3.00 -33.63 33.61
C ARG A 27 2.67 -32.19 33.30
N ALA A 28 2.80 -31.80 32.03
CA ALA A 28 2.27 -30.54 31.56
C ALA A 28 0.77 -30.59 31.85
N LEU A 29 0.34 -29.83 32.86
CA LEU A 29 -1.07 -29.54 33.04
C LEU A 29 -1.57 -29.02 31.69
N PRO A 30 -2.71 -29.51 31.17
CA PRO A 30 -3.28 -28.97 29.95
C PRO A 30 -3.39 -27.46 30.14
N ALA A 31 -2.82 -26.69 29.20
CA ALA A 31 -2.85 -25.24 29.28
C ALA A 31 -4.29 -24.80 29.52
N ARG A 32 -4.51 -23.94 30.52
CA ARG A 32 -5.83 -23.34 30.73
C ARG A 32 -6.26 -22.70 29.41
N GLN A 33 -7.52 -22.87 29.03
CA GLN A 33 -7.96 -22.33 27.75
C GLN A 33 -7.87 -20.79 27.76
N ILE A 34 -8.16 -20.17 28.90
CA ILE A 34 -8.19 -18.71 29.08
C ILE A 34 -7.57 -18.37 30.44
N VAL A 35 -6.71 -17.35 30.48
CA VAL A 35 -6.17 -16.73 31.70
C VAL A 35 -6.32 -15.21 31.64
N LYS A 36 -6.46 -14.53 32.77
CA LYS A 36 -6.58 -13.06 32.80
C LYS A 36 -5.30 -12.43 33.32
N ILE A 37 -4.84 -11.37 32.68
CA ILE A 37 -3.55 -10.75 33.02
C ILE A 37 -3.55 -10.08 34.40
N ASN A 38 -4.73 -9.71 34.93
CA ASN A 38 -4.87 -9.12 36.25
C ASN A 38 -4.73 -10.13 37.40
N ASP A 39 -4.60 -11.43 37.10
CA ASP A 39 -4.27 -12.47 38.07
C ASP A 39 -2.75 -12.58 38.30
N TYR A 40 -1.94 -11.80 37.56
CA TYR A 40 -0.47 -11.81 37.60
C TYR A 40 0.09 -10.50 38.17
N ASN A 41 1.41 -10.46 38.43
CA ASN A 41 2.09 -9.33 39.07
C ASN A 41 1.97 -8.03 38.22
N PRO A 42 1.31 -6.97 38.73
CA PRO A 42 1.13 -5.73 37.98
C PRO A 42 2.38 -4.84 37.91
N HIS A 43 3.44 -5.17 38.66
CA HIS A 43 4.69 -4.42 38.67
C HIS A 43 5.70 -4.89 37.62
N ASP A 44 5.47 -6.06 37.01
CA ASP A 44 6.32 -6.59 35.94
C ASP A 44 5.46 -7.25 34.86
N TRP A 45 4.96 -6.43 33.93
CA TRP A 45 4.15 -6.93 32.83
C TRP A 45 4.88 -7.90 31.92
N ILE A 46 6.21 -7.80 31.81
CA ILE A 46 6.98 -8.64 30.89
C ILE A 46 6.97 -10.08 31.42
N ALA A 47 7.33 -10.24 32.70
CA ALA A 47 7.27 -11.54 33.37
C ALA A 47 5.83 -12.06 33.42
N SER A 48 4.86 -11.20 33.73
CA SER A 48 3.45 -11.56 33.84
C SER A 48 2.86 -12.06 32.52
N PHE A 49 3.09 -11.37 31.39
CA PHE A 49 2.63 -11.85 30.09
C PHE A 49 3.34 -13.14 29.67
N LYS A 50 4.65 -13.26 29.92
CA LYS A 50 5.40 -14.48 29.62
C LYS A 50 4.84 -15.68 30.39
N GLN A 51 4.55 -15.50 31.67
CA GLN A 51 3.93 -16.54 32.50
C GLN A 51 2.51 -16.86 32.03
N ALA A 52 1.68 -15.84 31.79
CA ALA A 52 0.32 -16.01 31.32
C ALA A 52 0.24 -16.80 30.00
N PHE A 53 1.11 -16.51 29.02
CA PHE A 53 1.15 -17.28 27.76
C PHE A 53 1.68 -18.71 27.93
N SER A 54 2.48 -18.98 28.97
CA SER A 54 2.93 -20.34 29.28
C SER A 54 1.81 -21.19 29.90
N GLU A 55 0.87 -20.55 30.61
CA GLU A 55 -0.21 -21.22 31.32
C GLU A 55 -1.53 -21.25 30.51
N GLY A 56 -1.73 -20.29 29.60
CA GLY A 56 -2.99 -20.06 28.90
C GLY A 56 -2.91 -20.19 27.37
N GLN A 57 -3.98 -20.61 26.70
CA GLN A 57 -4.10 -20.46 25.23
C GLN A 57 -4.48 -19.04 24.82
N THR A 58 -5.38 -18.42 25.59
CA THR A 58 -5.76 -17.02 25.45
C THR A 58 -5.39 -16.25 26.71
N VAL A 59 -4.65 -15.15 26.56
CA VAL A 59 -4.40 -14.18 27.63
C VAL A 59 -5.35 -13.00 27.45
N VAL A 60 -6.19 -12.74 28.44
CA VAL A 60 -7.19 -11.68 28.42
C VAL A 60 -6.71 -10.48 29.22
N VAL A 61 -6.76 -9.29 28.63
CA VAL A 61 -6.68 -8.01 29.33
C VAL A 61 -8.12 -7.57 29.64
N PRO A 62 -8.60 -7.65 30.88
CA PRO A 62 -10.00 -7.42 31.19
C PRO A 62 -10.48 -6.00 30.88
N ALA A 63 -11.77 -5.84 30.63
CA ALA A 63 -12.40 -4.53 30.49
C ALA A 63 -12.16 -3.67 31.74
N GLY A 64 -11.91 -2.37 31.55
CA GLY A 64 -11.57 -1.44 32.63
C GLY A 64 -10.16 -1.60 33.22
N PHE A 65 -9.39 -2.60 32.80
CA PHE A 65 -8.03 -2.81 33.27
C PHE A 65 -7.01 -2.14 32.34
N VAL A 66 -5.96 -1.54 32.92
CA VAL A 66 -4.90 -0.87 32.17
C VAL A 66 -3.54 -1.45 32.56
N CYS A 67 -2.83 -2.02 31.58
CA CYS A 67 -1.43 -2.41 31.74
C CYS A 67 -0.54 -1.23 31.29
N GLU A 68 -0.08 -0.44 32.25
CA GLU A 68 0.82 0.71 32.02
C GLU A 68 2.29 0.29 31.84
N ASN A 69 3.12 1.19 31.30
CA ASN A 69 4.58 1.03 31.25
C ASN A 69 5.11 -0.20 30.46
N ILE A 70 4.36 -0.69 29.47
CA ILE A 70 4.84 -1.73 28.54
C ILE A 70 5.84 -1.07 27.58
N ASN A 71 7.13 -1.16 27.91
CA ASN A 71 8.20 -0.41 27.22
C ASN A 71 9.27 -1.31 26.58
N THR A 72 9.03 -2.62 26.51
CA THR A 72 9.91 -3.59 25.86
C THR A 72 9.10 -4.63 25.07
N GLY A 73 9.80 -5.52 24.39
CA GLY A 73 9.20 -6.60 23.60
C GLY A 73 8.67 -7.75 24.45
N ILE A 74 7.43 -8.14 24.15
CA ILE A 74 6.75 -9.32 24.68
C ILE A 74 6.42 -10.22 23.49
N PHE A 75 6.83 -11.48 23.54
CA PHE A 75 6.56 -12.43 22.45
C PHE A 75 5.26 -13.16 22.73
N ILE A 76 4.35 -13.15 21.75
CA ILE A 76 3.17 -14.01 21.74
C ILE A 76 3.61 -15.35 21.12
N PRO A 77 3.59 -16.47 21.86
CA PRO A 77 4.02 -17.75 21.32
C PRO A 77 3.13 -18.21 20.15
N PRO A 78 3.63 -19.13 19.29
CA PRO A 78 2.85 -19.63 18.16
C PRO A 78 1.47 -20.16 18.57
N GLY A 79 0.44 -19.80 17.79
CA GLY A 79 -0.95 -20.21 18.00
C GLY A 79 -1.67 -19.56 19.19
N LYS A 80 -1.00 -18.69 19.96
CA LYS A 80 -1.59 -18.05 21.15
C LYS A 80 -2.38 -16.80 20.79
N THR A 81 -3.36 -16.48 21.64
CA THR A 81 -4.19 -15.28 21.48
C THR A 81 -3.98 -14.29 22.62
N LEU A 82 -3.75 -13.03 22.27
CA LEU A 82 -3.90 -11.88 23.18
C LEU A 82 -5.27 -11.24 22.93
N HIS A 83 -6.16 -11.31 23.91
CA HIS A 83 -7.50 -10.73 23.80
C HIS A 83 -7.62 -9.49 24.69
N ILE A 84 -7.79 -8.33 24.07
CA ILE A 84 -7.73 -7.03 24.74
C ILE A 84 -9.14 -6.44 24.87
N LEU A 85 -9.69 -6.48 26.08
CA LEU A 85 -10.94 -5.79 26.44
C LEU A 85 -10.67 -4.48 27.19
N GLY A 86 -9.49 -4.36 27.82
CA GLY A 86 -9.01 -3.17 28.52
C GLY A 86 -8.06 -2.31 27.67
N SER A 87 -6.99 -1.82 28.28
CA SER A 87 -5.99 -0.98 27.62
C SER A 87 -4.56 -1.46 27.89
N LEU A 88 -3.73 -1.38 26.84
CA LEU A 88 -2.28 -1.54 26.93
C LEU A 88 -1.61 -0.20 26.64
N ARG A 89 -0.66 0.22 27.48
CA ARG A 89 -0.01 1.53 27.36
C ARG A 89 1.51 1.43 27.52
N GLY A 90 2.21 2.12 26.63
CA GLY A 90 3.67 2.21 26.63
C GLY A 90 4.16 3.62 26.32
N ASN A 91 5.47 3.75 26.16
CA ASN A 91 6.15 5.00 25.79
C ASN A 91 6.61 5.03 24.32
N GLY A 92 6.18 4.06 23.50
CA GLY A 92 6.57 3.91 22.11
C GLY A 92 7.68 2.90 21.87
N ARG A 93 8.32 2.36 22.93
CA ARG A 93 9.32 1.28 22.81
C ARG A 93 8.72 -0.12 22.97
N GLY A 94 7.56 -0.21 23.62
CA GLY A 94 6.83 -1.46 23.86
C GLY A 94 6.33 -2.11 22.58
N ARG A 95 6.37 -3.45 22.55
CA ARG A 95 5.83 -4.20 21.41
C ARG A 95 5.32 -5.58 21.82
N PHE A 96 4.31 -6.06 21.10
CA PHE A 96 3.93 -7.47 21.11
C PHE A 96 4.35 -8.11 19.79
N VAL A 97 5.19 -9.14 19.86
CA VAL A 97 5.74 -9.82 18.70
C VAL A 97 4.89 -11.04 18.37
N LEU A 98 4.22 -11.03 17.22
CA LEU A 98 3.34 -12.10 16.77
C LEU A 98 4.17 -13.17 16.04
N GLN A 99 4.06 -14.42 16.49
CA GLN A 99 4.62 -15.61 15.84
C GLN A 99 3.54 -16.32 15.01
N ASP A 100 3.87 -17.44 14.37
CA ASP A 100 2.94 -18.18 13.50
C ASP A 100 1.63 -18.51 14.22
N GLY A 101 0.49 -18.24 13.59
CA GLY A 101 -0.84 -18.47 14.14
C GLY A 101 -1.22 -17.58 15.32
N SER A 102 -0.40 -16.58 15.68
CA SER A 102 -0.69 -15.68 16.81
C SER A 102 -1.84 -14.74 16.47
N GLN A 103 -2.67 -14.44 17.46
CA GLN A 103 -3.79 -13.53 17.29
C GLN A 103 -3.75 -12.42 18.32
N VAL A 104 -4.12 -11.20 17.90
CA VAL A 104 -4.38 -10.07 18.79
C VAL A 104 -5.76 -9.53 18.45
N THR A 105 -6.71 -9.71 19.35
CA THR A 105 -8.10 -9.33 19.12
C THR A 105 -8.56 -8.33 20.17
N GLY A 106 -9.45 -7.44 19.76
CA GLY A 106 -10.19 -6.53 20.62
C GLY A 106 -11.67 -6.56 20.28
N GLU A 107 -12.49 -6.30 21.30
CA GLU A 107 -13.91 -6.03 21.16
C GLU A 107 -14.34 -5.02 22.24
N LYS A 108 -15.41 -4.26 21.99
CA LYS A 108 -16.10 -3.43 23.00
C LYS A 108 -15.19 -2.48 23.80
N GLY A 109 -14.15 -1.95 23.17
CA GLY A 109 -13.28 -0.93 23.77
C GLY A 109 -11.84 -1.33 24.05
N GLY A 110 -11.35 -2.46 23.50
CA GLY A 110 -9.92 -2.80 23.53
C GLY A 110 -9.04 -1.72 22.89
N ARG A 111 -8.03 -1.23 23.63
CA ARG A 111 -7.17 -0.13 23.18
C ARG A 111 -5.68 -0.40 23.36
N MET A 112 -4.91 0.15 22.44
CA MET A 112 -3.45 0.24 22.54
C MET A 112 -3.02 1.69 22.36
N HIS A 113 -2.14 2.15 23.25
CA HIS A 113 -1.54 3.48 23.13
C HIS A 113 -0.02 3.38 23.23
N ASN A 114 0.69 3.89 22.21
CA ASN A 114 2.15 3.89 22.15
C ASN A 114 2.78 2.48 22.30
N ILE A 115 2.17 1.49 21.66
CA ILE A 115 2.67 0.11 21.57
C ILE A 115 2.58 -0.35 20.12
N THR A 116 3.61 -1.04 19.64
CA THR A 116 3.63 -1.64 18.30
C THR A 116 3.21 -3.12 18.35
N LEU A 117 2.34 -3.55 17.43
CA LEU A 117 2.18 -4.96 17.07
C LEU A 117 3.20 -5.32 15.99
N ASP A 118 4.07 -6.29 16.28
CA ASP A 118 5.24 -6.61 15.47
C ASP A 118 5.08 -8.01 14.86
N VAL A 119 4.61 -8.07 13.61
CA VAL A 119 4.23 -9.30 12.91
C VAL A 119 5.47 -9.97 12.29
N ARG A 120 5.81 -11.16 12.78
CA ARG A 120 6.95 -11.98 12.33
C ARG A 120 6.56 -13.38 11.82
N GLY A 121 5.29 -13.75 11.94
CA GLY A 121 4.76 -15.07 11.61
C GLY A 121 3.73 -15.10 10.48
N SER A 122 3.39 -16.31 10.04
CA SER A 122 2.23 -16.58 9.17
C SER A 122 0.93 -16.69 10.00
N ASP A 123 -0.20 -16.70 9.31
CA ASP A 123 -1.53 -17.02 9.87
C ASP A 123 -1.89 -16.12 11.07
N CYS A 124 -1.38 -14.89 11.05
CA CYS A 124 -1.59 -13.91 12.11
C CYS A 124 -2.91 -13.17 11.90
N ILE A 125 -3.60 -12.89 13.01
CA ILE A 125 -4.86 -12.12 13.00
C ILE A 125 -4.72 -10.93 13.94
N ILE A 126 -5.03 -9.74 13.45
CA ILE A 126 -5.17 -8.52 14.25
C ILE A 126 -6.56 -7.95 13.99
N LYS A 127 -7.41 -7.85 15.02
CA LYS A 127 -8.80 -7.45 14.82
C LYS A 127 -9.36 -6.58 15.93
N GLY A 128 -10.21 -5.61 15.58
CA GLY A 128 -11.14 -4.98 16.53
C GLY A 128 -10.50 -4.07 17.59
N LEU A 129 -9.36 -3.43 17.28
CA LEU A 129 -8.63 -2.58 18.21
C LEU A 129 -8.74 -1.09 17.88
N ALA A 130 -8.77 -0.27 18.92
CA ALA A 130 -8.44 1.14 18.81
C ALA A 130 -6.95 1.36 19.10
N MET A 131 -6.20 1.95 18.18
CA MET A 131 -4.75 2.18 18.30
C MET A 131 -4.42 3.66 18.16
N SER A 132 -3.46 4.15 18.95
CA SER A 132 -3.06 5.56 18.94
C SER A 132 -1.66 5.81 19.50
N GLY A 133 -1.16 7.01 19.28
CA GLY A 133 0.03 7.53 19.92
C GLY A 133 1.20 7.71 18.95
N PHE A 134 1.93 8.81 19.12
CA PHE A 134 3.06 9.22 18.28
C PHE A 134 4.42 8.70 18.75
N GLY A 135 4.46 7.94 19.85
CA GLY A 135 5.68 7.34 20.39
C GLY A 135 6.36 6.39 19.40
N PRO A 136 5.67 5.36 18.88
CA PRO A 136 6.24 4.46 17.89
C PRO A 136 6.16 5.07 16.48
N VAL A 137 7.04 4.60 15.58
CA VAL A 137 6.98 4.95 14.15
C VAL A 137 5.71 4.39 13.50
N THR A 138 5.26 3.20 13.92
CA THR A 138 4.05 2.54 13.41
C THR A 138 3.29 1.82 14.52
N GLN A 139 1.97 1.74 14.39
CA GLN A 139 1.13 0.91 15.28
C GLN A 139 1.27 -0.58 14.95
N ILE A 140 1.36 -0.94 13.67
CA ILE A 140 1.59 -2.30 13.21
C ILE A 140 2.82 -2.32 12.31
N TYR A 141 3.83 -3.10 12.68
CA TYR A 141 5.01 -3.37 11.88
C TYR A 141 4.95 -4.79 11.33
N ILE A 142 5.23 -4.95 10.03
CA ILE A 142 5.20 -6.26 9.37
C ILE A 142 6.51 -6.50 8.64
N GLY A 143 7.19 -7.60 8.97
CA GLY A 143 8.43 -8.01 8.31
C GLY A 143 9.47 -8.50 9.31
N GLY A 144 10.60 -9.00 8.81
CA GLY A 144 11.63 -9.73 9.53
C GLY A 144 13.02 -9.38 9.01
N LYS A 145 14.06 -9.80 9.74
CA LYS A 145 15.45 -9.75 9.24
C LYS A 145 15.85 -11.01 8.47
N ASN A 146 15.12 -12.10 8.67
CA ASN A 146 15.45 -13.41 8.10
C ASN A 146 14.68 -13.63 6.80
N LYS A 147 15.30 -14.29 5.82
CA LYS A 147 14.61 -14.68 4.59
C LYS A 147 13.47 -15.64 4.89
N ARG A 148 12.23 -15.25 4.58
CA ARG A 148 11.04 -16.07 4.84
C ARG A 148 9.85 -15.67 3.99
N VAL A 149 9.05 -16.66 3.58
CA VAL A 149 7.69 -16.47 3.07
C VAL A 149 6.70 -16.59 4.24
N MET A 150 5.97 -15.52 4.51
CA MET A 150 4.85 -15.47 5.45
C MET A 150 3.54 -15.55 4.67
N ARG A 151 2.47 -16.02 5.32
CA ARG A 151 1.18 -16.27 4.66
C ARG A 151 0.01 -15.82 5.51
N ASN A 152 -1.13 -15.59 4.87
CA ASN A 152 -2.46 -15.49 5.50
C ASN A 152 -2.53 -14.48 6.65
N LEU A 153 -2.08 -13.24 6.39
CA LEU A 153 -2.24 -12.16 7.36
C LEU A 153 -3.65 -11.57 7.27
N THR A 154 -4.34 -11.48 8.40
CA THR A 154 -5.62 -10.77 8.49
C THR A 154 -5.50 -9.59 9.44
N ILE A 155 -5.85 -8.40 8.95
CA ILE A 155 -6.01 -7.18 9.74
C ILE A 155 -7.41 -6.65 9.48
N ASP A 156 -8.26 -6.60 10.49
CA ASP A 156 -9.68 -6.31 10.27
C ASP A 156 -10.26 -5.39 11.35
N ASN A 157 -11.18 -4.51 10.94
CA ASN A 157 -12.00 -3.72 11.86
C ASN A 157 -11.17 -2.92 12.88
N LEU A 158 -10.12 -2.23 12.42
CA LEU A 158 -9.29 -1.38 13.28
C LEU A 158 -9.74 0.08 13.23
N THR A 159 -9.54 0.79 14.34
CA THR A 159 -9.58 2.25 14.34
C THR A 159 -8.22 2.77 14.78
N VAL A 160 -7.49 3.44 13.89
CA VAL A 160 -6.19 4.03 14.21
C VAL A 160 -6.29 5.54 14.08
N SER A 161 -5.88 6.25 15.14
CA SER A 161 -5.86 7.71 15.11
C SER A 161 -4.71 8.32 15.91
N HIS A 162 -4.35 9.56 15.58
CA HIS A 162 -3.33 10.32 16.32
C HIS A 162 -2.02 9.53 16.45
N ALA A 163 -1.50 9.07 15.31
CA ALA A 163 -0.31 8.25 15.23
C ALA A 163 0.58 8.70 14.08
N ASN A 164 1.79 8.14 14.02
CA ASN A 164 2.64 8.25 12.84
C ASN A 164 2.07 7.35 11.72
N TYR A 165 2.65 6.18 11.48
CA TYR A 165 2.04 5.17 10.62
C TYR A 165 1.00 4.35 11.37
N ALA A 166 -0.06 3.95 10.68
CA ALA A 166 -0.93 2.91 11.20
C ALA A 166 -0.37 1.52 10.87
N ILE A 167 -0.16 1.20 9.60
CA ILE A 167 0.42 -0.08 9.16
C ILE A 167 1.65 0.19 8.31
N LEU A 168 2.77 -0.43 8.68
CA LEU A 168 4.04 -0.34 7.96
C LEU A 168 4.61 -1.75 7.72
N ARG A 169 4.61 -2.16 6.46
CA ARG A 169 5.28 -3.37 5.98
C ARG A 169 6.62 -2.98 5.36
N GLN A 170 7.68 -3.72 5.70
CA GLN A 170 9.01 -3.58 5.09
C GLN A 170 9.51 -4.95 4.60
N GLY A 171 9.49 -5.15 3.27
CA GLY A 171 9.62 -6.47 2.66
C GLY A 171 11.00 -6.93 2.19
N PHE A 172 12.07 -6.16 2.39
CA PHE A 172 13.43 -6.49 1.89
C PHE A 172 13.89 -7.94 2.08
N HIS A 173 13.52 -8.58 3.19
CA HIS A 173 13.90 -9.97 3.49
C HIS A 173 12.74 -10.95 3.42
N ASN A 174 11.51 -10.49 3.33
CA ASN A 174 10.35 -11.36 3.49
C ASN A 174 9.36 -11.20 2.36
N GLN A 175 8.71 -12.30 2.04
CA GLN A 175 7.56 -12.31 1.16
C GLN A 175 6.29 -12.50 1.99
N ILE A 176 5.17 -11.89 1.59
CA ILE A 176 3.82 -12.20 2.06
C ILE A 176 2.97 -12.69 0.91
N ILE A 177 2.27 -13.81 1.13
CA ILE A 177 1.27 -14.36 0.21
C ILE A 177 -0.05 -14.47 0.96
N GLY A 178 -1.09 -13.78 0.49
CA GLY A 178 -2.39 -13.76 1.16
C GLY A 178 -2.39 -12.77 2.32
N ALA A 179 -2.71 -11.51 2.06
CA ALA A 179 -2.95 -10.51 3.09
C ALA A 179 -4.29 -9.83 2.89
N ASN A 180 -5.12 -9.78 3.93
CA ASN A 180 -6.40 -9.10 3.92
C ASN A 180 -6.38 -7.99 4.97
N ILE A 181 -6.52 -6.74 4.53
CA ILE A 181 -6.66 -5.56 5.39
C ILE A 181 -8.02 -4.96 5.10
N THR A 182 -8.97 -5.10 6.02
CA THR A 182 -10.38 -4.80 5.76
C THR A 182 -11.05 -3.99 6.87
N ASN A 183 -12.08 -3.21 6.53
CA ASN A 183 -12.99 -2.57 7.48
C ASN A 183 -12.33 -1.60 8.48
N CYS A 184 -11.20 -0.98 8.11
CA CYS A 184 -10.45 -0.10 8.99
C CYS A 184 -10.81 1.39 8.83
N LYS A 185 -10.69 2.14 9.93
CA LYS A 185 -10.73 3.60 9.95
C LYS A 185 -9.37 4.16 10.35
N PHE A 186 -8.83 5.06 9.52
CA PHE A 186 -7.56 5.73 9.74
C PHE A 186 -7.78 7.24 9.75
N SER A 187 -7.32 7.91 10.79
CA SER A 187 -7.54 9.36 10.92
C SER A 187 -6.43 10.10 11.65
N ASP A 188 -6.18 11.35 11.30
CA ASP A 188 -5.27 12.23 12.04
C ASP A 188 -3.84 11.63 12.16
N LEU A 189 -3.32 11.15 11.02
CA LEU A 189 -2.01 10.51 10.95
C LEU A 189 -0.93 11.46 10.40
N GLN A 190 0.28 11.35 10.94
CA GLN A 190 1.46 12.06 10.44
C GLN A 190 2.24 11.25 9.39
N GLY A 191 2.14 9.92 9.44
CA GLY A 191 2.68 8.99 8.45
C GLY A 191 1.56 8.42 7.60
N ASP A 192 1.78 7.22 7.07
CA ASP A 192 0.84 6.62 6.13
C ASP A 192 -0.21 5.77 6.84
N ALA A 193 -1.41 5.65 6.26
CA ALA A 193 -2.42 4.75 6.82
C ALA A 193 -2.02 3.29 6.57
N ILE A 194 -1.66 2.94 5.33
CA ILE A 194 -1.12 1.64 5.00
C ILE A 194 0.06 1.83 4.05
N GLU A 195 1.26 1.49 4.51
CA GLU A 195 2.46 1.51 3.67
C GLU A 195 3.00 0.10 3.50
N TRP A 196 2.83 -0.43 2.29
CA TRP A 196 3.25 -1.77 1.87
C TRP A 196 4.57 -1.72 1.09
N ASN A 197 5.63 -1.36 1.81
CA ASN A 197 6.91 -0.96 1.22
C ASN A 197 7.89 -2.11 0.96
N VAL A 198 8.62 -2.00 -0.16
CA VAL A 198 9.62 -2.97 -0.64
C VAL A 198 9.07 -4.40 -0.58
N ALA A 199 7.84 -4.55 -1.04
CA ALA A 199 7.04 -5.76 -1.01
C ALA A 199 7.42 -6.68 -2.19
N ILE A 200 8.71 -7.01 -2.26
CA ILE A 200 9.32 -7.78 -3.33
C ILE A 200 8.64 -9.13 -3.41
N ASN A 201 7.95 -9.39 -4.53
CA ASN A 201 7.21 -10.63 -4.79
C ASN A 201 6.02 -10.87 -3.85
N ASP A 202 5.63 -9.92 -2.99
CA ASP A 202 4.40 -10.03 -2.21
C ASP A 202 3.21 -10.10 -3.17
N ARG A 203 2.22 -10.93 -2.83
CA ARG A 203 1.07 -11.17 -3.71
C ARG A 203 -0.18 -11.66 -3.01
N ASP A 204 -1.29 -11.60 -3.74
CA ASP A 204 -2.61 -12.03 -3.31
C ASP A 204 -3.06 -11.19 -2.11
N ILE A 205 -3.14 -9.88 -2.33
CA ILE A 205 -3.38 -8.87 -1.28
C ILE A 205 -4.73 -8.18 -1.53
N LEU A 206 -5.55 -8.08 -0.50
CA LEU A 206 -6.77 -7.29 -0.48
C LEU A 206 -6.62 -6.16 0.54
N ILE A 207 -6.82 -4.93 0.10
CA ILE A 207 -6.96 -3.74 0.95
C ILE A 207 -8.31 -3.13 0.62
N SER A 208 -9.30 -3.27 1.51
CA SER A 208 -10.65 -2.82 1.18
C SER A 208 -11.49 -2.32 2.35
N ASP A 209 -12.54 -1.58 1.98
CA ASP A 209 -13.59 -1.13 2.91
C ASP A 209 -12.99 -0.23 4.00
N HIS A 210 -12.31 0.84 3.58
CA HIS A 210 -11.62 1.75 4.49
C HIS A 210 -12.17 3.16 4.44
N VAL A 211 -12.13 3.81 5.60
CA VAL A 211 -12.28 5.26 5.73
C VAL A 211 -10.93 5.84 6.11
N ILE A 212 -10.39 6.73 5.28
CA ILE A 212 -9.08 7.38 5.46
C ILE A 212 -9.29 8.89 5.46
N GLU A 213 -8.98 9.56 6.56
CA GLU A 213 -9.24 11.00 6.69
C GLU A 213 -8.06 11.73 7.33
N ARG A 214 -7.76 12.95 6.87
CA ARG A 214 -6.80 13.85 7.54
C ARG A 214 -5.43 13.20 7.71
N ILE A 215 -4.88 12.73 6.60
CA ILE A 215 -3.51 12.22 6.54
C ILE A 215 -2.60 13.38 6.14
N ASN A 216 -1.88 13.92 7.12
CA ASN A 216 -1.19 15.18 6.97
C ASN A 216 0.16 15.17 7.70
N CYS A 217 1.23 14.95 6.95
CA CYS A 217 2.59 15.01 7.44
C CYS A 217 3.02 16.47 7.69
N THR A 218 2.90 16.90 8.94
CA THR A 218 3.29 18.27 9.37
C THR A 218 4.70 18.32 9.97
N ASN A 219 5.24 17.17 10.35
CA ASN A 219 6.56 17.05 11.01
C ASN A 219 7.75 17.11 10.03
N GLY A 220 7.52 17.27 8.72
CA GLY A 220 8.56 17.45 7.70
C GLY A 220 9.29 16.18 7.29
N LYS A 221 8.79 14.98 7.64
CA LYS A 221 9.33 13.72 7.14
C LYS A 221 9.07 13.58 5.65
N ILE A 222 10.09 13.15 4.91
CA ILE A 222 10.02 12.94 3.47
C ILE A 222 9.31 11.61 3.19
N ASN A 223 8.49 11.59 2.15
CA ASN A 223 7.70 10.44 1.68
C ASN A 223 6.69 9.93 2.71
N TRP A 224 6.18 10.80 3.57
CA TRP A 224 5.15 10.48 4.57
C TRP A 224 3.83 11.18 4.23
N GLY A 225 2.73 10.60 4.66
CA GLY A 225 1.39 11.16 4.54
C GLY A 225 0.61 10.65 3.32
N ILE A 226 0.89 9.42 2.90
CA ILE A 226 0.14 8.67 1.89
C ILE A 226 -1.04 7.95 2.57
N GLY A 227 -2.19 7.85 1.90
CA GLY A 227 -3.27 6.98 2.36
C GLY A 227 -2.85 5.50 2.32
N ILE A 228 -2.77 4.94 1.12
CA ILE A 228 -2.39 3.54 0.87
C ILE A 228 -1.25 3.53 -0.15
N GLY A 229 -0.07 3.05 0.24
CA GLY A 229 1.09 2.84 -0.63
C GLY A 229 1.41 1.36 -0.81
N LEU A 230 1.71 0.94 -2.04
CA LEU A 230 2.29 -0.37 -2.34
C LEU A 230 3.49 -0.22 -3.26
N ALA A 231 4.65 -0.70 -2.83
CA ALA A 231 5.88 -0.59 -3.60
C ALA A 231 6.57 -1.95 -3.73
N GLY A 232 6.91 -2.34 -4.96
CA GLY A 232 7.79 -3.47 -5.24
C GLY A 232 9.26 -3.15 -4.92
N SER A 233 10.18 -3.77 -5.67
CA SER A 233 11.62 -3.42 -5.68
C SER A 233 11.88 -2.14 -6.49
N THR A 234 13.04 -2.04 -7.12
CA THR A 234 13.40 -1.02 -8.12
C THR A 234 12.61 -1.15 -9.43
N TYR A 235 12.60 -0.07 -10.21
CA TYR A 235 12.05 -0.02 -11.56
C TYR A 235 12.90 -0.77 -12.59
N ASP A 236 12.22 -1.49 -13.49
CA ASP A 236 12.76 -2.18 -14.64
C ASP A 236 11.70 -2.23 -15.76
N ASN A 237 12.05 -1.82 -16.98
CA ASN A 237 11.12 -1.79 -18.12
C ASN A 237 10.77 -3.16 -18.69
N ASN A 238 11.30 -4.26 -18.13
CA ASN A 238 10.87 -5.63 -18.41
C ASN A 238 9.83 -6.14 -17.39
N TYR A 239 9.52 -5.37 -16.34
CA TYR A 239 8.54 -5.67 -15.30
C TYR A 239 8.68 -7.10 -14.73
N PRO A 240 9.85 -7.45 -14.18
CA PRO A 240 10.14 -8.80 -13.69
C PRO A 240 9.18 -9.18 -12.55
N GLU A 241 8.44 -10.27 -12.75
CA GLU A 241 7.41 -10.77 -11.82
C GLU A 241 7.92 -10.92 -10.38
N ASN A 242 9.16 -11.37 -10.21
CA ASN A 242 9.75 -11.62 -8.89
C ASN A 242 10.23 -10.35 -8.17
N GLN A 243 10.16 -9.18 -8.80
CA GLN A 243 10.50 -7.89 -8.19
C GLN A 243 9.28 -7.03 -7.86
N ALA A 244 8.16 -7.27 -8.54
CA ALA A 244 6.94 -6.51 -8.36
C ALA A 244 6.11 -7.00 -7.15
N VAL A 245 5.38 -6.06 -6.54
CA VAL A 245 4.18 -6.37 -5.75
C VAL A 245 3.04 -6.65 -6.72
N LYS A 246 2.27 -7.73 -6.52
CA LYS A 246 1.30 -8.14 -7.56
C LYS A 246 0.06 -8.86 -7.08
N ASN A 247 -0.89 -9.09 -7.99
CA ASN A 247 -2.14 -9.78 -7.71
C ASN A 247 -2.86 -9.15 -6.51
N PHE A 248 -3.06 -7.84 -6.56
CA PHE A 248 -3.66 -7.13 -5.44
C PHE A 248 -4.86 -6.29 -5.86
N VAL A 249 -5.74 -6.06 -4.89
CA VAL A 249 -6.95 -5.25 -5.06
C VAL A 249 -6.97 -4.19 -3.97
N VAL A 250 -7.10 -2.93 -4.38
CA VAL A 250 -7.48 -1.82 -3.50
C VAL A 250 -8.91 -1.43 -3.85
N ALA A 251 -9.86 -1.61 -2.92
CA ALA A 251 -11.27 -1.42 -3.23
C ALA A 251 -12.08 -0.75 -2.13
N ASN A 252 -13.17 -0.08 -2.50
CA ASN A 252 -14.16 0.45 -1.55
C ASN A 252 -13.52 1.41 -0.52
N ILE A 253 -12.77 2.39 -1.00
CA ILE A 253 -12.08 3.36 -0.14
C ILE A 253 -12.85 4.68 -0.17
N THR A 254 -13.16 5.20 1.02
CA THR A 254 -13.59 6.59 1.19
C THR A 254 -12.43 7.37 1.79
N GLY A 255 -11.83 8.25 0.99
CA GLY A 255 -10.65 9.02 1.37
C GLY A 255 -10.92 10.52 1.39
N SER A 256 -10.45 11.23 2.41
CA SER A 256 -10.46 12.69 2.41
C SER A 256 -9.26 13.35 3.07
N ASP A 257 -9.03 14.60 2.67
CA ASP A 257 -8.11 15.52 3.34
C ASP A 257 -6.69 14.94 3.46
N CYS A 258 -6.14 14.52 2.32
CA CYS A 258 -4.77 14.04 2.21
C CYS A 258 -4.12 14.54 0.93
N ARG A 259 -2.80 14.41 0.85
CA ARG A 259 -2.05 14.83 -0.34
C ARG A 259 -2.09 13.79 -1.44
N GLN A 260 -1.92 12.52 -1.05
CA GLN A 260 -1.88 11.39 -1.93
C GLN A 260 -2.68 10.24 -1.32
N LEU A 261 -3.74 9.78 -1.98
CA LEU A 261 -4.62 8.76 -1.39
C LEU A 261 -4.14 7.34 -1.70
N ILE A 262 -3.91 6.99 -2.96
CA ILE A 262 -3.42 5.68 -3.38
C ILE A 262 -2.14 5.85 -4.18
N HIS A 263 -1.13 5.07 -3.85
CA HIS A 263 0.20 5.10 -4.44
C HIS A 263 0.67 3.69 -4.78
N VAL A 264 1.14 3.49 -6.01
CA VAL A 264 1.72 2.22 -6.45
C VAL A 264 3.01 2.45 -7.21
N GLU A 265 4.08 1.78 -6.80
CA GLU A 265 5.36 1.74 -7.50
C GLU A 265 5.74 0.30 -7.81
N ASN A 266 6.16 0.03 -9.05
CA ASN A 266 6.62 -1.30 -9.45
C ASN A 266 5.59 -2.40 -9.11
N GLY A 267 4.31 -2.10 -9.37
CA GLY A 267 3.18 -3.00 -9.19
C GLY A 267 2.78 -3.71 -10.47
N LYS A 268 2.18 -4.90 -10.34
CA LYS A 268 1.69 -5.69 -11.48
C LYS A 268 0.40 -6.47 -11.18
N HIS A 269 -0.44 -6.70 -12.20
CA HIS A 269 -1.67 -7.51 -12.06
C HIS A 269 -2.58 -7.01 -10.94
N PHE A 270 -2.97 -5.73 -10.98
CA PHE A 270 -3.74 -5.14 -9.87
C PHE A 270 -4.96 -4.35 -10.31
N VAL A 271 -5.88 -4.18 -9.36
CA VAL A 271 -7.12 -3.44 -9.55
C VAL A 271 -7.27 -2.41 -8.44
N ILE A 272 -7.54 -1.16 -8.82
CA ILE A 272 -7.98 -0.10 -7.93
C ILE A 272 -9.42 0.24 -8.31
N ARG A 273 -10.38 0.07 -7.40
CA ARG A 273 -11.78 0.31 -7.75
C ARG A 273 -12.68 0.84 -6.64
N ASN A 274 -13.80 1.45 -7.01
CA ASN A 274 -14.82 1.93 -6.08
C ASN A 274 -14.23 2.89 -5.04
N ILE A 275 -13.62 3.97 -5.52
CA ILE A 275 -12.95 4.95 -4.65
C ILE A 275 -13.76 6.24 -4.65
N LYS A 276 -14.05 6.76 -3.46
CA LYS A 276 -14.65 8.07 -3.24
C LYS A 276 -13.62 8.96 -2.57
N ALA A 277 -13.20 10.01 -3.25
CA ALA A 277 -12.13 10.88 -2.79
C ALA A 277 -12.59 12.34 -2.72
N ARG A 278 -12.31 13.00 -1.59
CA ARG A 278 -12.63 14.43 -1.40
C ARG A 278 -11.43 15.20 -0.86
N ASN A 279 -11.18 16.39 -1.39
CA ASN A 279 -10.11 17.27 -0.90
C ASN A 279 -8.74 16.59 -0.94
N ILE A 280 -8.38 16.03 -2.09
CA ILE A 280 -7.05 15.49 -2.33
C ILE A 280 -6.19 16.59 -2.95
N THR A 281 -5.65 17.46 -2.11
CA THR A 281 -5.08 18.75 -2.51
C THR A 281 -3.62 18.89 -2.07
N PRO A 282 -2.84 19.82 -2.68
CA PRO A 282 -1.46 20.08 -2.26
C PRO A 282 -1.34 20.75 -0.87
N ASP A 283 -2.45 21.09 -0.21
CA ASP A 283 -2.46 21.75 1.09
C ASP A 283 -2.02 20.81 2.22
N PHE A 284 -2.28 19.51 2.06
CA PHE A 284 -1.84 18.47 2.99
C PHE A 284 -0.41 18.03 2.67
N SER A 285 0.34 17.57 3.69
CA SER A 285 1.69 16.98 3.59
C SER A 285 2.65 17.79 2.69
N LYS A 286 2.53 19.12 2.67
CA LYS A 286 3.18 20.01 1.68
C LYS A 286 4.71 19.87 1.62
N LYS A 287 5.34 19.53 2.75
CA LYS A 287 6.80 19.39 2.88
C LYS A 287 7.30 17.95 2.72
N ALA A 288 6.41 16.98 2.49
CA ALA A 288 6.78 15.57 2.43
C ALA A 288 7.42 15.15 1.09
N GLY A 289 7.34 15.99 0.06
CA GLY A 289 7.96 15.69 -1.23
C GLY A 289 7.25 14.62 -2.08
N ILE A 290 6.08 14.14 -1.65
CA ILE A 290 5.21 13.26 -2.46
C ILE A 290 4.42 14.08 -3.49
N ASP A 291 4.02 13.44 -4.58
CA ASP A 291 3.09 14.05 -5.54
C ASP A 291 1.69 14.18 -4.94
N ASN A 292 0.92 15.17 -5.40
CA ASN A 292 -0.49 15.28 -5.05
C ASN A 292 -1.36 14.54 -6.09
N ALA A 293 -2.09 13.49 -5.65
CA ALA A 293 -2.97 12.71 -6.51
C ALA A 293 -3.94 11.84 -5.69
N THR A 294 -5.16 11.63 -6.19
CA THR A 294 -6.01 10.53 -5.67
C THR A 294 -5.39 9.18 -5.97
N VAL A 295 -4.89 8.99 -7.19
CA VAL A 295 -4.16 7.78 -7.59
C VAL A 295 -2.85 8.17 -8.24
N ALA A 296 -1.73 7.71 -7.67
CA ALA A 296 -0.39 7.86 -8.20
C ALA A 296 0.19 6.49 -8.56
N ILE A 297 0.55 6.27 -9.82
CA ILE A 297 1.09 5.01 -10.34
C ILE A 297 2.41 5.30 -11.02
N TYR A 298 3.47 4.58 -10.63
CA TYR A 298 4.79 4.76 -11.21
C TYR A 298 5.34 3.42 -11.73
N GLY A 299 5.70 3.41 -13.02
CA GLY A 299 6.45 2.30 -13.63
C GLY A 299 5.80 0.91 -13.50
N CYS A 300 4.46 0.84 -13.55
CA CYS A 300 3.68 -0.37 -13.37
C CYS A 300 3.24 -1.04 -14.69
N ASP A 301 2.82 -2.30 -14.64
CA ASP A 301 2.31 -3.06 -15.79
C ASP A 301 1.04 -3.83 -15.43
N ASN A 302 0.16 -4.06 -16.40
CA ASN A 302 -1.07 -4.85 -16.25
C ASN A 302 -1.96 -4.44 -15.06
N PHE A 303 -2.71 -3.34 -15.21
CA PHE A 303 -3.58 -2.86 -14.14
C PHE A 303 -4.88 -2.23 -14.61
N VAL A 304 -5.85 -2.15 -13.70
CA VAL A 304 -7.16 -1.55 -13.92
C VAL A 304 -7.45 -0.52 -12.84
N ILE A 305 -7.91 0.66 -13.25
CA ILE A 305 -8.48 1.69 -12.37
C ILE A 305 -9.93 1.88 -12.80
N ASP A 306 -10.88 1.68 -11.88
CA ASP A 306 -12.29 1.57 -12.22
C ASP A 306 -13.21 2.23 -11.18
N ASN A 307 -14.25 2.94 -11.61
CA ASN A 307 -15.28 3.52 -10.74
C ASN A 307 -14.69 4.41 -9.63
N ILE A 308 -14.19 5.60 -10.02
CA ILE A 308 -13.54 6.55 -9.14
C ILE A 308 -14.26 7.89 -9.17
N GLU A 309 -14.77 8.32 -8.02
CA GLU A 309 -15.44 9.60 -7.82
C GLU A 309 -14.52 10.54 -7.04
N MET A 310 -14.25 11.72 -7.60
CA MET A 310 -13.32 12.70 -7.03
C MET A 310 -13.97 14.08 -6.96
N ILE A 311 -13.95 14.68 -5.78
CA ILE A 311 -14.40 16.06 -5.55
C ILE A 311 -13.23 16.86 -4.97
N ASN A 312 -12.91 18.02 -5.55
CA ASN A 312 -11.81 18.88 -5.11
C ASN A 312 -10.49 18.08 -5.05
N SER A 313 -10.07 17.54 -6.19
CA SER A 313 -8.99 16.58 -6.25
C SER A 313 -7.95 16.92 -7.31
N ALA A 314 -6.70 16.61 -6.98
CA ALA A 314 -5.57 16.63 -7.90
C ALA A 314 -5.72 15.62 -9.05
N GLY A 315 -6.62 14.66 -8.93
CA GLY A 315 -6.92 13.64 -9.93
C GLY A 315 -5.92 12.49 -9.92
N MET A 316 -5.37 12.12 -11.08
CA MET A 316 -4.51 10.95 -11.23
C MET A 316 -3.18 11.30 -11.88
N LEU A 317 -2.11 10.66 -11.41
CA LEU A 317 -0.80 10.68 -12.03
C LEU A 317 -0.38 9.25 -12.34
N ILE A 318 -0.29 8.92 -13.63
CA ILE A 318 0.25 7.65 -14.12
C ILE A 318 1.55 8.00 -14.84
N GLY A 319 2.69 7.73 -14.20
CA GLY A 319 3.99 8.27 -14.57
C GLY A 319 5.12 7.24 -14.60
N TYR A 320 6.28 7.70 -15.06
CA TYR A 320 7.48 6.91 -15.18
C TYR A 320 8.01 6.43 -13.83
N GLY A 321 8.65 5.27 -13.82
CA GLY A 321 9.57 4.89 -12.76
C GLY A 321 10.87 5.67 -12.90
N VAL A 322 11.27 6.41 -11.86
CA VAL A 322 12.43 7.30 -11.89
C VAL A 322 13.37 7.03 -10.73
N ILE A 323 14.67 6.91 -11.01
CA ILE A 323 15.72 6.86 -9.99
C ILE A 323 16.77 7.91 -10.30
N LYS A 324 16.99 8.85 -9.37
CA LYS A 324 18.00 9.92 -9.48
C LYS A 324 17.89 10.66 -10.83
N GLY A 325 16.67 10.98 -11.25
CA GLY A 325 16.38 11.68 -12.51
C GLY A 325 16.45 10.83 -13.77
N LYS A 326 16.79 9.53 -13.69
CA LYS A 326 16.77 8.61 -14.83
C LYS A 326 15.43 7.92 -14.92
N TYR A 327 14.79 8.02 -16.09
CA TYR A 327 13.58 7.27 -16.43
C TYR A 327 13.95 5.81 -16.72
N LEU A 328 13.37 4.87 -15.98
CA LEU A 328 13.74 3.45 -16.03
C LEU A 328 12.62 2.53 -16.51
N SER A 329 11.37 2.89 -16.26
CA SER A 329 10.20 2.20 -16.79
C SER A 329 9.06 3.17 -17.03
N ILE A 330 8.08 2.78 -17.85
CA ILE A 330 6.86 3.54 -18.10
C ILE A 330 5.63 2.68 -17.79
N PRO A 331 4.47 3.23 -17.43
CA PRO A 331 3.26 2.44 -17.34
C PRO A 331 2.83 1.85 -18.70
N GLN A 332 2.35 0.60 -18.70
CA GLN A 332 1.81 -0.06 -19.89
C GLN A 332 0.72 -1.08 -19.53
N ASN A 333 -0.08 -1.49 -20.52
CA ASN A 333 -1.13 -2.52 -20.39
C ASN A 333 -2.15 -2.19 -19.30
N PHE A 334 -2.90 -1.10 -19.46
CA PHE A 334 -3.86 -0.71 -18.44
C PHE A 334 -5.16 -0.13 -18.99
N ARG A 335 -6.17 -0.17 -18.13
CA ARG A 335 -7.47 0.45 -18.35
C ARG A 335 -7.80 1.44 -17.25
N VAL A 336 -8.29 2.60 -17.64
CA VAL A 336 -8.93 3.59 -16.75
C VAL A 336 -10.38 3.72 -17.18
N ASN A 337 -11.31 3.42 -16.29
CA ASN A 337 -12.73 3.34 -16.58
C ASN A 337 -13.61 4.00 -15.52
N ASP A 338 -14.73 4.58 -15.94
CA ASP A 338 -15.77 5.13 -15.07
C ASP A 338 -15.20 6.12 -14.03
N ILE A 339 -14.67 7.23 -14.54
CA ILE A 339 -14.02 8.26 -13.73
C ILE A 339 -14.86 9.52 -13.72
N GLN A 340 -15.13 10.04 -12.52
CA GLN A 340 -15.76 11.34 -12.31
C GLN A 340 -14.84 12.23 -11.50
N LEU A 341 -14.58 13.44 -11.99
CA LEU A 341 -13.79 14.45 -11.30
C LEU A 341 -14.47 15.81 -11.37
N ASP A 342 -14.79 16.37 -10.22
CA ASP A 342 -15.41 17.70 -10.11
C ASP A 342 -14.56 18.65 -9.23
N ASN A 343 -13.99 19.67 -9.88
CA ASN A 343 -13.26 20.75 -9.22
C ASN A 343 -13.99 22.10 -9.31
N THR A 344 -15.29 22.11 -9.61
CA THR A 344 -16.13 23.33 -9.73
C THR A 344 -16.06 24.24 -8.50
N HIS A 345 -15.85 23.68 -7.31
CA HIS A 345 -15.82 24.42 -6.06
C HIS A 345 -14.44 24.95 -5.64
N LEU A 346 -13.37 24.70 -6.41
CA LEU A 346 -12.03 25.18 -6.07
C LEU A 346 -11.73 26.55 -6.65
N ALA A 347 -11.07 27.41 -5.89
CA ALA A 347 -10.65 28.73 -6.38
C ALA A 347 -9.40 28.67 -7.29
N TYR A 348 -8.71 27.53 -7.34
CA TYR A 348 -7.43 27.37 -8.03
C TYR A 348 -7.39 26.10 -8.88
N LYS A 349 -6.47 26.07 -9.85
CA LYS A 349 -6.26 24.92 -10.74
C LYS A 349 -5.70 23.72 -9.97
N LEU A 350 -6.30 22.56 -10.23
CA LEU A 350 -5.66 21.26 -10.02
C LEU A 350 -5.46 20.55 -11.37
N ARG A 351 -4.53 19.59 -11.39
CA ARG A 351 -4.06 18.92 -12.62
C ARG A 351 -5.18 18.22 -13.38
N GLY A 352 -5.90 17.32 -12.72
CA GLY A 352 -6.79 16.37 -13.38
C GLY A 352 -6.08 15.05 -13.58
N ILE A 353 -6.10 14.50 -14.79
CA ILE A 353 -5.52 13.19 -15.08
C ILE A 353 -4.32 13.38 -16.01
N GLN A 354 -3.14 12.98 -15.56
CA GLN A 354 -1.93 12.97 -16.38
C GLN A 354 -1.41 11.56 -16.52
N ILE A 355 -1.21 11.12 -17.77
CA ILE A 355 -0.83 9.75 -18.11
C ILE A 355 0.39 9.77 -19.03
N SER A 356 1.44 9.06 -18.63
CA SER A 356 2.54 8.67 -19.50
C SER A 356 2.46 7.18 -19.77
N ALA A 357 2.42 6.78 -21.04
CA ALA A 357 2.34 5.37 -21.43
C ALA A 357 3.18 5.05 -22.68
N GLY A 358 3.65 3.81 -22.79
CA GLY A 358 4.58 3.45 -23.87
C GLY A 358 4.92 1.96 -23.94
N ASN A 359 6.02 1.69 -24.65
CA ASN A 359 6.61 0.41 -25.06
C ASN A 359 5.92 -0.28 -26.25
N ALA A 360 6.66 -1.18 -26.91
CA ALA A 360 6.09 -2.13 -27.85
C ALA A 360 5.37 -3.25 -27.08
N VAL A 361 4.29 -3.78 -27.66
CA VAL A 361 3.31 -4.66 -27.01
C VAL A 361 2.68 -4.00 -25.79
N SER A 362 2.14 -2.79 -25.99
CA SER A 362 1.43 -2.04 -24.95
C SER A 362 0.02 -1.62 -25.37
N PHE A 363 -0.92 -1.79 -24.46
CA PHE A 363 -2.33 -1.44 -24.66
C PHE A 363 -2.81 -0.46 -23.57
N VAL A 364 -3.46 0.61 -23.98
CA VAL A 364 -4.09 1.58 -23.06
C VAL A 364 -5.52 1.85 -23.48
N ALA A 365 -6.45 1.73 -22.54
CA ALA A 365 -7.86 2.09 -22.75
C ALA A 365 -8.34 3.09 -21.69
N LEU A 366 -8.88 4.21 -22.15
CA LEU A 366 -9.54 5.22 -21.35
C LEU A 366 -11.02 5.24 -21.75
N THR A 367 -11.92 4.94 -20.82
CA THR A 367 -13.35 4.80 -21.11
C THR A 367 -14.21 5.47 -20.06
N ASN A 368 -15.27 6.15 -20.47
CA ASN A 368 -16.28 6.75 -19.57
C ASN A 368 -15.63 7.69 -18.53
N ILE A 369 -15.05 8.79 -18.99
CA ILE A 369 -14.39 9.78 -18.14
C ILE A 369 -15.15 11.10 -18.24
N GLU A 370 -15.61 11.63 -17.11
CA GLU A 370 -16.21 12.95 -16.97
C GLU A 370 -15.38 13.81 -16.01
N MET A 371 -14.91 14.97 -16.49
CA MET A 371 -14.05 15.87 -15.71
C MET A 371 -14.48 17.33 -15.87
N LYS A 372 -14.61 18.05 -14.76
CA LYS A 372 -14.96 19.48 -14.71
C LYS A 372 -13.88 20.30 -14.02
N ARG A 373 -13.40 21.35 -14.69
CA ARG A 373 -12.28 22.22 -14.26
C ARG A 373 -11.01 21.44 -13.97
N ALA A 374 -10.66 20.55 -14.90
CA ALA A 374 -9.50 19.69 -14.83
C ALA A 374 -9.06 19.31 -16.25
N SER A 375 -7.77 18.98 -16.44
CA SER A 375 -7.22 18.61 -17.75
C SER A 375 -6.94 17.11 -17.81
N LEU A 376 -7.14 16.52 -19.00
CA LEU A 376 -6.68 15.19 -19.35
C LEU A 376 -5.42 15.33 -20.23
N GLU A 377 -4.28 14.91 -19.73
CA GLU A 377 -2.99 15.05 -20.38
C GLU A 377 -2.38 13.67 -20.67
N LEU A 378 -2.11 13.41 -21.95
CA LEU A 378 -1.48 12.18 -22.41
C LEU A 378 -0.08 12.48 -22.93
N HIS A 379 0.89 11.70 -22.46
CA HIS A 379 2.28 11.80 -22.85
C HIS A 379 2.80 10.46 -23.34
N ASN A 380 3.67 10.54 -24.34
CA ASN A 380 4.29 9.37 -24.96
C ASN A 380 3.27 8.44 -25.62
N LYS A 381 3.76 7.47 -26.39
CA LYS A 381 2.93 6.68 -27.30
C LYS A 381 2.96 5.20 -26.93
N PRO A 382 1.87 4.62 -26.37
CA PRO A 382 1.71 3.17 -26.32
C PRO A 382 1.46 2.62 -27.73
N GLN A 383 1.53 1.30 -27.91
CA GLN A 383 1.29 0.69 -29.20
C GLN A 383 -0.17 0.89 -29.60
N HIS A 384 -1.12 0.60 -28.72
CA HIS A 384 -2.53 0.88 -28.96
C HIS A 384 -3.11 1.79 -27.87
N LEU A 385 -3.74 2.89 -28.27
CA LEU A 385 -4.47 3.81 -27.40
C LEU A 385 -5.94 3.91 -27.84
N PHE A 386 -6.84 3.60 -26.91
CA PHE A 386 -8.28 3.72 -27.09
C PHE A 386 -8.85 4.76 -26.13
N MET A 387 -9.66 5.68 -26.65
CA MET A 387 -10.43 6.63 -25.86
C MET A 387 -11.90 6.57 -26.27
N ARG A 388 -12.80 6.33 -25.31
CA ARG A 388 -14.25 6.25 -25.54
C ARG A 388 -15.03 7.00 -24.48
N ASN A 389 -16.04 7.78 -24.90
CA ASN A 389 -16.95 8.47 -23.98
C ASN A 389 -16.19 9.34 -22.98
N ILE A 390 -15.45 10.32 -23.52
CA ILE A 390 -14.60 11.20 -22.74
C ILE A 390 -15.20 12.60 -22.80
N ASN A 391 -15.53 13.17 -21.65
CA ASN A 391 -16.06 14.53 -21.52
C ASN A 391 -15.17 15.29 -20.54
N VAL A 392 -14.40 16.25 -21.03
CA VAL A 392 -13.47 17.04 -20.21
C VAL A 392 -13.69 18.52 -20.45
N MET A 393 -13.80 19.27 -19.37
CA MET A 393 -13.91 20.73 -19.41
C MET A 393 -12.82 21.38 -18.56
N GLN A 394 -12.14 22.37 -19.14
CA GLN A 394 -11.14 23.21 -18.48
C GLN A 394 -11.32 24.67 -18.88
N GLU A 395 -11.16 25.60 -17.93
CA GLU A 395 -11.21 27.03 -18.23
C GLU A 395 -10.10 27.44 -19.21
N SER A 396 -10.46 28.24 -20.22
CA SER A 396 -9.54 28.70 -21.26
C SER A 396 -8.35 29.51 -20.72
N SER A 397 -8.54 30.21 -19.61
CA SER A 397 -7.50 30.95 -18.87
C SER A 397 -6.46 30.05 -18.21
N VAL A 398 -6.78 28.76 -18.02
CA VAL A 398 -5.97 27.79 -17.27
C VAL A 398 -5.17 26.87 -18.19
N GLY A 399 -5.70 26.60 -19.38
CA GLY A 399 -5.08 25.76 -20.40
C GLY A 399 -6.08 24.85 -21.12
N PRO A 400 -5.59 23.93 -21.97
CA PRO A 400 -6.43 23.00 -22.71
C PRO A 400 -7.14 22.01 -21.78
N ALA A 401 -8.34 21.59 -22.18
CA ALA A 401 -9.07 20.51 -21.51
C ALA A 401 -8.43 19.15 -21.82
N LEU A 402 -7.96 18.95 -23.05
CA LEU A 402 -7.27 17.73 -23.48
C LEU A 402 -5.93 18.07 -24.13
N SER A 403 -4.86 17.46 -23.63
CA SER A 403 -3.54 17.52 -24.26
C SER A 403 -3.06 16.14 -24.69
N MET A 404 -2.52 16.06 -25.91
CA MET A 404 -1.91 14.84 -26.45
C MET A 404 -0.49 15.17 -26.95
N ASN A 405 0.51 14.65 -26.23
CA ASN A 405 1.93 14.88 -26.47
C ASN A 405 2.60 13.57 -26.87
N PHE A 406 2.55 13.23 -28.15
CA PHE A 406 3.05 11.96 -28.69
C PHE A 406 4.42 12.07 -29.38
N ASP A 407 4.87 13.26 -29.78
CA ASP A 407 6.17 13.46 -30.43
C ASP A 407 7.31 13.66 -29.43
N MET A 408 7.81 12.54 -28.90
CA MET A 408 8.88 12.53 -27.91
C MET A 408 10.28 12.37 -28.54
N ARG A 409 10.46 12.58 -29.85
CA ARG A 409 11.72 12.24 -30.56
C ARG A 409 12.94 13.03 -30.07
N LYS A 410 12.74 14.24 -29.55
CA LYS A 410 13.80 15.10 -28.99
C LYS A 410 13.90 15.02 -27.46
N ASP A 411 13.07 14.22 -26.83
CA ASP A 411 13.00 14.06 -25.38
C ASP A 411 13.59 12.71 -24.96
N VAL A 412 14.35 12.68 -23.86
CA VAL A 412 14.96 11.45 -23.33
C VAL A 412 13.94 10.37 -23.00
N ARG A 413 12.69 10.76 -22.68
CA ARG A 413 11.57 9.87 -22.42
C ARG A 413 11.05 9.18 -23.69
N GLY A 414 11.40 9.67 -24.88
CA GLY A 414 11.03 9.08 -26.17
C GLY A 414 11.61 7.70 -26.41
N VAL A 415 12.56 7.23 -25.60
CA VAL A 415 13.07 5.85 -25.64
C VAL A 415 11.97 4.82 -25.42
N PHE A 416 10.94 5.16 -24.66
CA PHE A 416 9.80 4.29 -24.38
C PHE A 416 8.69 4.39 -25.44
N MET A 417 8.84 5.19 -26.49
CA MET A 417 7.77 5.39 -27.48
C MET A 417 7.60 4.15 -28.37
N ALA A 418 6.37 3.66 -28.53
CA ALA A 418 6.07 2.63 -29.52
C ALA A 418 6.32 3.16 -30.95
N LYS A 419 6.98 2.36 -31.79
CA LYS A 419 7.38 2.78 -33.15
C LYS A 419 6.68 2.01 -34.27
N LYS A 420 6.18 0.81 -33.99
CA LYS A 420 5.58 -0.08 -34.98
C LYS A 420 4.14 -0.38 -34.63
N GLU A 421 3.34 -0.63 -35.67
CA GLU A 421 1.94 -1.06 -35.54
C GLU A 421 1.14 -0.21 -34.54
N THR A 422 1.32 1.11 -34.60
CA THR A 422 0.69 2.02 -33.64
C THR A 422 -0.74 2.37 -34.06
N LEU A 423 -1.68 2.25 -33.11
CA LEU A 423 -3.10 2.54 -33.31
C LEU A 423 -3.57 3.62 -32.33
N LEU A 424 -4.13 4.70 -32.85
CA LEU A 424 -4.92 5.66 -32.08
C LEU A 424 -6.38 5.50 -32.46
N SER A 425 -7.24 5.25 -31.48
CA SER A 425 -8.67 5.17 -31.72
C SER A 425 -9.46 6.04 -30.76
N LEU A 426 -10.18 7.02 -31.29
CA LEU A 426 -11.00 7.97 -30.55
C LEU A 426 -12.46 7.81 -30.95
N ALA A 427 -13.37 7.66 -30.00
CA ALA A 427 -14.80 7.76 -30.28
C ALA A 427 -15.56 8.46 -29.16
N ASN A 428 -16.46 9.39 -29.51
CA ASN A 428 -17.24 10.16 -28.53
C ASN A 428 -16.34 10.89 -27.52
N VAL A 429 -15.45 11.76 -28.03
CA VAL A 429 -14.48 12.53 -27.23
C VAL A 429 -14.81 14.01 -27.36
N HIS A 430 -15.21 14.60 -26.23
CA HIS A 430 -15.58 16.00 -26.08
C HIS A 430 -14.62 16.69 -25.10
N ALA A 431 -13.84 17.63 -25.62
CA ALA A 431 -12.93 18.46 -24.83
C ALA A 431 -13.28 19.93 -25.06
N VAL A 432 -13.73 20.63 -24.02
CA VAL A 432 -14.29 21.98 -24.15
C VAL A 432 -13.76 22.95 -23.10
N ASN A 433 -13.87 24.24 -23.39
CA ASN A 433 -13.70 25.29 -22.39
C ASN A 433 -15.02 25.66 -21.70
N GLU A 434 -14.97 26.65 -20.81
CA GLU A 434 -16.14 27.16 -20.06
C GLU A 434 -17.25 27.73 -20.96
N LYS A 435 -16.93 28.07 -22.20
CA LYS A 435 -17.87 28.56 -23.23
C LYS A 435 -18.40 27.45 -24.13
N GLY A 436 -18.05 26.18 -23.88
CA GLY A 436 -18.41 25.04 -24.72
C GLY A 436 -17.62 24.93 -26.03
N GLN A 437 -16.58 25.75 -26.23
CA GLN A 437 -15.74 25.72 -27.44
C GLN A 437 -14.68 24.63 -27.31
N SER A 438 -14.27 24.03 -28.43
CA SER A 438 -13.18 23.05 -28.47
C SER A 438 -11.93 23.56 -27.74
N SER A 439 -11.40 22.76 -26.81
CA SER A 439 -10.22 23.10 -25.98
C SER A 439 -9.24 21.93 -25.99
N VAL A 440 -8.37 21.91 -27.01
CA VAL A 440 -7.38 20.83 -27.20
C VAL A 440 -6.00 21.38 -27.56
N ASP A 441 -4.96 20.69 -27.12
CA ASP A 441 -3.57 20.91 -27.54
C ASP A 441 -2.96 19.57 -27.95
N ILE A 442 -2.62 19.43 -29.24
CA ILE A 442 -2.17 18.17 -29.82
C ILE A 442 -0.92 18.46 -30.64
N ASP A 443 0.20 17.83 -30.30
CA ASP A 443 1.48 18.08 -30.95
C ASP A 443 1.53 17.51 -32.39
N ARG A 444 1.53 16.19 -32.52
CA ARG A 444 1.60 15.45 -33.78
C ARG A 444 0.96 14.07 -33.62
N ILE A 445 0.10 13.72 -34.57
CA ILE A 445 -0.41 12.35 -34.68
C ILE A 445 0.45 11.57 -35.68
N ASN A 446 1.38 10.76 -35.17
CA ASN A 446 2.27 9.88 -35.94
C ASN A 446 1.97 8.39 -35.74
N HIS A 447 0.74 8.05 -35.35
CA HIS A 447 0.26 6.66 -35.28
C HIS A 447 0.12 6.10 -36.70
N HIS A 448 0.34 4.79 -36.90
CA HIS A 448 0.18 4.17 -38.22
C HIS A 448 -1.29 4.12 -38.64
N ILE A 449 -2.17 3.74 -37.71
CA ILE A 449 -3.61 3.69 -37.90
C ILE A 449 -4.26 4.71 -36.96
N VAL A 450 -5.18 5.50 -37.50
CA VAL A 450 -5.92 6.53 -36.76
C VAL A 450 -7.40 6.38 -37.09
N ASN A 451 -8.19 5.98 -36.10
CA ASN A 451 -9.64 5.79 -36.24
C ASN A 451 -10.36 6.80 -35.35
N VAL A 452 -11.19 7.65 -35.94
CA VAL A 452 -11.87 8.75 -35.24
C VAL A 452 -13.35 8.75 -35.58
N GLU A 453 -14.19 8.82 -34.55
CA GLU A 453 -15.64 8.96 -34.69
C GLU A 453 -16.17 9.95 -33.64
N LYS A 454 -17.06 10.88 -34.01
CA LYS A 454 -17.75 11.79 -33.07
C LYS A 454 -16.80 12.49 -32.08
N ILE A 455 -15.90 13.30 -32.59
CA ILE A 455 -15.07 14.21 -31.78
C ILE A 455 -15.46 15.67 -32.06
N ASN A 456 -15.29 16.57 -31.08
CA ASN A 456 -15.64 18.00 -31.22
C ASN A 456 -14.45 18.89 -31.66
N PHE A 457 -13.32 18.30 -32.06
CA PHE A 457 -12.10 18.99 -32.47
C PHE A 457 -11.50 18.37 -33.73
N ARG A 458 -10.47 19.01 -34.29
CA ARG A 458 -9.71 18.49 -35.45
C ARG A 458 -8.37 17.95 -34.98
N LEU A 459 -7.91 16.85 -35.58
CA LEU A 459 -6.54 16.36 -35.39
C LEU A 459 -5.57 17.16 -36.27
N PRO A 460 -4.31 17.38 -35.84
CA PRO A 460 -3.28 17.96 -36.68
C PRO A 460 -3.08 17.17 -37.97
N GLU A 461 -2.84 17.87 -39.08
CA GLU A 461 -2.54 17.25 -40.36
C GLU A 461 -1.24 16.42 -40.28
N ARG A 462 -1.22 15.26 -40.95
CA ARG A 462 0.01 14.49 -41.13
C ARG A 462 0.95 15.31 -42.02
N ARG A 463 1.93 15.97 -41.41
CA ARG A 463 3.12 16.43 -42.15
C ARG A 463 3.95 15.20 -42.50
N GLU A 464 4.16 14.97 -43.79
CA GLU A 464 5.01 13.90 -44.33
C GLU A 464 6.42 13.89 -43.73
#